data_AF-A0A383D1G7-F1
#
_entry.id   AF-A0A383D1G7-F1
#
_cell.length_a   1.000
_cell.length_b   1.000
_cell.length_c   1.000
_cell.angle_alpha   90.00
_cell.angle_beta   90.00
_cell.angle_gamma   90.00
#
_symmetry.space_group_name_H-M   'P 1'
#
loop_
_entity.id
_entity.type
_entity.pdbx_description
1 polymer ?
#
loop_
_entity_poly.entity_id
_entity_poly.type
_entity_poly.pdbx_seq_one_letter_code
_entity_poly.pdbx_strand_id
1 'polypeptide(L)' 'MGKIGRIIKANDDLYELLGTQSARETDDKGTEYWKKAWGANSVLRNGDVYYFCRSIINAEFEDIKEE' A
#
# COMPACT_ATOMS: atom_id res chain seq x y z
N MET A 1 -13.89 -4.08 -9.28
CA MET A 1 -12.61 -3.34 -9.36
C MET A 1 -12.52 -2.39 -8.17
N GLY A 2 -11.51 -2.55 -7.32
CA GLY A 2 -11.36 -1.73 -6.10
C GLY A 2 -11.06 -0.26 -6.45
N LYS A 3 -11.64 0.69 -5.71
CA LYS A 3 -11.35 2.12 -5.88
C LYS A 3 -9.89 2.38 -5.51
N ILE A 4 -9.09 2.79 -6.49
CA ILE A 4 -7.69 3.25 -6.34
C ILE A 4 -7.72 4.63 -5.65
N GLY A 5 -6.67 4.96 -4.87
CA GLY A 5 -6.55 6.23 -4.14
C GLY A 5 -7.29 6.27 -2.80
N ARG A 6 -7.76 5.11 -2.30
CA ARG A 6 -8.34 5.01 -0.96
C ARG A 6 -7.27 4.61 0.06
N ILE A 7 -7.45 5.07 1.29
CA ILE A 7 -6.68 4.59 2.43
C ILE A 7 -7.26 3.24 2.89
N ILE A 8 -6.40 2.27 3.11
CA ILE A 8 -6.73 0.97 3.68
C ILE A 8 -5.90 0.76 4.95
N LYS A 9 -6.49 0.07 5.92
CA LYS A 9 -5.80 -0.36 7.14
C LYS A 9 -5.47 -1.85 7.01
N ALA A 10 -4.23 -2.21 7.29
CA ALA A 10 -3.81 -3.60 7.40
C ALA A 10 -2.98 -3.74 8.68
N ASN A 11 -3.43 -4.61 9.59
CA ASN A 11 -2.96 -4.62 10.98
C ASN A 11 -3.13 -3.24 11.62
N ASP A 12 -2.06 -2.65 12.15
CA ASP A 12 -2.06 -1.31 12.76
C ASP A 12 -1.53 -0.21 11.83
N ASP A 13 -1.10 -0.56 10.62
CA ASP A 13 -0.55 0.37 9.65
C ASP A 13 -1.61 0.88 8.65
N LEU A 14 -1.40 2.10 8.17
CA LEU A 14 -2.22 2.72 7.12
C LEU A 14 -1.46 2.73 5.79
N TYR A 15 -2.20 2.48 4.71
CA TYR A 15 -1.67 2.39 3.37
C TYR A 15 -2.58 3.12 2.37
N GLU A 16 -2.00 3.87 1.45
CA GLU A 16 -2.69 4.36 0.26
C GLU A 16 -2.67 3.27 -0.81
N LEU A 17 -3.83 2.82 -1.27
CA LEU A 17 -3.94 1.81 -2.33
C LEU A 17 -3.70 2.44 -3.72
N LEU A 18 -2.64 2.02 -4.40
CA LEU A 18 -2.26 2.51 -5.72
C LEU A 18 -2.72 1.60 -6.86
N GLY A 19 -2.80 0.29 -6.61
CA GLY A 19 -3.21 -0.66 -7.63
C GLY A 19 -3.48 -2.05 -7.07
N THR A 20 -4.18 -2.87 -7.86
CA THR A 20 -4.43 -4.27 -7.56
C THR A 20 -4.10 -5.13 -8.76
N GLN A 21 -3.48 -6.29 -8.54
CA GLN A 21 -3.12 -7.24 -9.60
C GLN A 21 -3.42 -8.66 -9.15
N SER A 22 -3.74 -9.56 -10.09
CA SER A 22 -3.83 -10.99 -9.78
C SER A 22 -2.45 -11.54 -9.37
N ALA A 23 -2.42 -12.50 -8.44
CA ALA A 23 -1.20 -13.14 -7.98
C ALA A 23 -0.47 -13.82 -9.14
N ARG A 24 -1.22 -14.54 -9.96
CA ARG A 24 -0.70 -15.24 -11.14
C ARG A 24 0.08 -14.32 -12.09
N GLU A 25 -0.50 -13.18 -12.49
CA GLU A 25 0.16 -12.24 -13.42
C GLU A 25 1.29 -11.45 -12.74
N THR A 26 1.21 -11.30 -11.42
CA THR A 26 2.27 -10.65 -10.64
C THR A 26 3.50 -11.52 -10.55
N ASP A 27 3.31 -12.81 -10.26
CA ASP A 27 4.39 -13.78 -10.05
C ASP A 27 5.21 -14.02 -11.33
N ASP A 28 4.59 -13.88 -12.52
CA ASP A 28 5.28 -14.00 -13.81
C ASP A 28 6.39 -12.93 -14.03
N LYS A 29 6.16 -11.69 -13.56
CA LYS A 29 7.15 -10.58 -13.68
C LYS A 29 7.85 -10.24 -12.38
N GLY A 30 7.35 -10.76 -11.26
CA GLY A 30 7.79 -10.45 -9.91
C GLY A 30 7.18 -9.16 -9.34
N THR A 31 7.01 -9.14 -8.02
CA THR A 31 6.44 -8.01 -7.27
C THR A 31 7.23 -6.71 -7.41
N GLU A 32 8.56 -6.76 -7.51
CA GLU A 32 9.41 -5.57 -7.62
C GLU A 32 9.21 -4.80 -8.93
N TYR A 33 8.95 -5.52 -10.03
CA TYR A 33 8.59 -4.89 -11.31
C TYR A 33 7.30 -4.07 -11.15
N TRP A 34 6.29 -4.67 -10.55
CA TRP A 34 5.00 -4.04 -10.36
C TRP A 34 5.03 -2.94 -9.31
N LYS A 35 5.84 -3.05 -8.25
CA LYS A 35 6.08 -1.94 -7.29
C LYS A 35 6.59 -0.70 -8.01
N LYS A 36 7.57 -0.84 -8.90
CA LYS A 36 8.08 0.28 -9.71
C LYS A 36 7.02 0.83 -10.66
N ALA A 37 6.26 -0.05 -11.33
CA ALA A 37 5.20 0.36 -12.25
C ALA A 37 4.08 1.17 -11.57
N TRP A 38 3.70 0.79 -10.36
CA TRP A 38 2.66 1.46 -9.57
C TRP A 38 3.19 2.59 -8.69
N GLY A 39 4.51 2.79 -8.56
CA GLY A 39 5.09 3.73 -7.62
C GLY A 39 4.87 3.36 -6.14
N ALA A 40 4.73 2.06 -5.86
CA ALA A 40 4.45 1.52 -4.54
C ALA A 40 5.74 1.22 -3.76
N ASN A 41 5.73 1.47 -2.44
CA ASN A 41 6.81 1.05 -1.54
C ASN A 41 6.47 -0.25 -0.79
N SER A 42 5.19 -0.59 -0.71
CA SER A 42 4.64 -1.72 0.06
C SER A 42 3.72 -2.57 -0.80
N VAL A 43 3.68 -3.88 -0.51
CA VAL A 43 2.85 -4.86 -1.22
C VAL A 43 2.14 -5.71 -0.19
N LEU A 44 0.81 -5.71 -0.24
CA LEU A 44 -0.03 -6.59 0.58
C LEU A 44 -0.59 -7.69 -0.32
N ARG A 45 -0.80 -8.89 0.24
CA ARG A 45 -1.44 -10.00 -0.48
C ARG A 45 -2.65 -10.47 0.30
N ASN A 46 -3.77 -10.62 -0.39
CA ASN A 46 -4.96 -11.28 0.14
C ASN A 46 -5.42 -12.33 -0.88
N GLY A 47 -5.21 -13.61 -0.53
CA GLY A 47 -5.46 -14.72 -1.44
C GLY A 47 -4.69 -14.59 -2.75
N ASP A 48 -5.44 -14.49 -3.84
CA ASP A 48 -4.93 -14.40 -5.22
C ASP A 48 -4.83 -12.97 -5.75
N VAL A 49 -4.85 -11.96 -4.86
CA VAL A 49 -4.74 -10.55 -5.25
C VAL A 49 -3.60 -9.88 -4.48
N TYR A 50 -2.72 -9.22 -5.23
CA TYR A 50 -1.75 -8.27 -4.71
C TYR A 50 -2.32 -6.86 -4.70
N TYR A 51 -2.01 -6.12 -3.63
CA TYR A 51 -2.36 -4.73 -3.43
C TYR A 51 -1.06 -3.93 -3.32
N PHE A 52 -0.81 -3.09 -4.32
CA PHE A 52 0.36 -2.23 -4.36
C PHE A 52 0.04 -0.91 -3.68
N CYS A 53 0.82 -0.54 -2.68
CA CYS A 53 0.48 0.54 -1.77
C CYS A 53 1.66 1.47 -1.47
N ARG A 54 1.32 2.69 -1.02
CA ARG A 54 2.24 3.60 -0.31
C ARG A 54 1.94 3.55 1.19
N SER A 55 2.94 3.24 2.01
CA SER A 55 2.82 3.34 3.47
C SER A 55 2.54 4.80 3.88
N ILE A 56 1.57 4.99 4.77
CA ILE A 56 1.24 6.29 5.35
C ILE A 56 1.87 6.34 6.74
N ILE A 57 2.73 7.32 6.96
CA ILE A 57 3.29 7.58 8.28
C ILE A 57 2.21 8.31 9.08
N ASN A 58 1.67 7.64 10.09
CA ASN A 58 0.82 8.30 11.08
C ASN A 58 1.75 8.98 12.09
N ALA A 59 2.07 10.24 11.86
CA ALA A 59 2.87 11.03 12.80
C ALA A 59 1.94 11.63 13.85
N GLU A 60 2.10 11.19 15.10
CA GLU A 60 1.50 11.86 16.25
C GLU A 60 2.39 13.06 16.60
N PHE A 61 1.81 14.26 16.60
CA PHE A 61 2.50 15.48 17.03
C PHE A 61 2.00 15.84 18.41
N GLU A 62 2.92 15.99 19.36
CA GLU A 62 2.61 16.61 20.64
C GLU A 62 2.65 18.12 20.44
N ASP A 63 1.55 18.81 20.77
CA ASP A 63 1.53 20.26 20.81
C ASP A 63 2.56 20.74 21.85
N ILE A 64 3.53 21.53 21.40
CA ILE A 64 4.47 22.18 22.31
C ILE A 64 3.67 23.22 23.11
N LYS A 65 3.59 23.04 24.43
CA LYS A 65 3.00 24.04 25.31
C LYS A 65 3.99 25.20 25.42
N GLU A 66 3.57 26.40 25.00
CA GLU A 66 4.27 27.64 25.36
C GLU A 66 4.03 27.91 26.85
N GLU A 67 5.10 28.05 27.63
CA GLU A 67 5.09 28.51 29.04
C GLU A 67 5.38 30.02 29.15
#